data_AF-A0A453RPX3-F1
#
_entry.id   AF-A0A453RPX3-F1
#
_cell.length_a   1.000
_cell.length_b   1.000
_cell.length_c   1.000
_cell.angle_alpha   90.00
_cell.angle_beta   90.00
_cell.angle_gamma   90.00
#
_symmetry.space_group_name_H-M   'P 1'
#
loop_
_entity.id
_entity.type
_entity.pdbx_description
1 polymer ?
#
loop_
_entity_poly.entity_id
_entity_poly.type
_entity_poly.pdbx_seq_one_letter_code
_entity_poly.pdbx_strand_id
1 'polypeptide(L)'
;LVQFVDSYDPPVKGLHEDLNFVSPRIGEVLEAVGPIIFLSTDTKKLRNEGFLSPFHPRYPDILTNSAHPMRAQDLANVTSYREWVLLGYLVCPDELLRVTSIDVAMVVLKENLVLPLFRDEYILLHENYQHYVLPKVLESKRMAKSGRTKQKEADMEYNIAKQVEKMLTEVHEQALVACDAIHHERRILLKQEVGRMVLFFTDQPSLLAPNIQMVFSALALAQCEVVWYFQHVGIASSKSTRGRTVDIDATDPTIGFILDGMGKLCCLVRKYIA
;
A
#
# COMPACT_ATOMS: atom_id res chain seq x y z
N LEU A 1 -33.23 3.02 11.01
CA LEU A 1 -32.74 2.44 9.73
C LEU A 1 -32.77 3.48 8.62
N VAL A 2 -33.93 4.05 8.24
CA VAL A 2 -34.03 5.08 7.18
C VAL A 2 -33.10 6.28 7.45
N GLN A 3 -33.15 6.85 8.65
CA GLN A 3 -32.25 7.96 9.05
C GLN A 3 -30.76 7.62 8.95
N PHE A 4 -30.38 6.36 9.19
CA PHE A 4 -28.99 5.91 9.07
C PHE A 4 -28.58 5.76 7.60
N VAL A 5 -29.47 5.25 6.75
CA VAL A 5 -29.20 5.17 5.30
C VAL A 5 -29.07 6.58 4.73
N ASP A 6 -29.97 7.49 5.09
CA ASP A 6 -29.95 8.88 4.61
C ASP A 6 -28.70 9.65 5.05
N SER A 7 -28.20 9.41 6.27
CA SER A 7 -26.98 10.09 6.77
C SER A 7 -25.69 9.58 6.12
N TYR A 8 -25.72 8.41 5.49
CA TYR A 8 -24.59 7.77 4.83
C TYR A 8 -24.83 7.56 3.33
N ASP A 9 -25.66 8.39 2.71
CA ASP A 9 -25.81 8.41 1.25
C ASP A 9 -25.40 9.79 0.68
N PRO A 10 -24.19 9.94 0.10
CA PRO A 10 -23.17 8.90 -0.08
C PRO A 10 -22.35 8.61 1.20
N PRO A 11 -21.80 7.38 1.37
CA PRO A 11 -21.20 6.94 2.65
C PRO A 11 -20.04 7.79 3.14
N VAL A 12 -19.19 8.25 2.22
CA VAL A 12 -17.97 9.01 2.55
C VAL A 12 -18.32 10.34 3.23
N LYS A 13 -19.45 10.97 2.89
CA LYS A 13 -19.86 12.23 3.53
C LYS A 13 -20.27 12.02 4.99
N GLY A 14 -21.08 11.00 5.26
CA GLY A 14 -21.42 10.64 6.64
C GLY A 14 -20.17 10.27 7.46
N LEU A 15 -19.22 9.57 6.85
CA LEU A 15 -17.94 9.22 7.49
C LEU A 15 -17.06 10.44 7.78
N HIS A 16 -17.04 11.46 6.90
CA HIS A 16 -16.30 12.71 7.16
C HIS A 16 -16.82 13.40 8.40
N GLU A 17 -18.14 13.47 8.56
CA GLU A 17 -18.79 14.12 9.70
C GLU A 17 -18.56 13.32 10.99
N ASP A 18 -18.79 12.02 10.95
CA ASP A 18 -18.70 11.16 12.13
C ASP A 18 -17.27 10.93 12.61
N LEU A 19 -16.28 10.87 11.72
CA LEU A 19 -14.89 10.62 12.11
C LEU A 19 -14.10 11.90 12.40
N ASN A 20 -14.68 13.08 12.20
CA ASN A 20 -13.99 14.35 12.39
C ASN A 20 -13.34 14.49 13.77
N PHE A 21 -14.02 14.00 14.83
CA PHE A 21 -13.50 14.10 16.20
C PHE A 21 -12.30 13.17 16.49
N VAL A 22 -12.13 12.09 15.72
CA VAL A 22 -10.98 11.16 15.81
C VAL A 22 -9.95 11.37 14.71
N SER A 23 -10.22 12.28 13.77
CA SER A 23 -9.35 12.57 12.61
C SER A 23 -7.87 12.78 13.00
N PRO A 24 -7.53 13.56 14.05
CA PRO A 24 -6.13 13.74 14.43
C PRO A 24 -5.45 12.43 14.86
N ARG A 25 -6.19 11.54 15.54
CA ARG A 25 -5.65 10.26 15.98
C ARG A 25 -5.46 9.30 14.80
N ILE A 26 -6.36 9.35 13.82
CA ILE A 26 -6.22 8.62 12.56
C ILE A 26 -4.94 9.10 11.86
N GLY A 27 -4.75 10.40 11.68
CA GLY A 27 -3.56 10.97 11.05
C GLY A 27 -2.25 10.51 11.72
N GLU A 28 -2.19 10.48 13.06
CA GLU A 28 -1.01 9.99 13.81
C GLU A 28 -0.68 8.53 13.51
N VAL A 29 -1.72 7.68 13.44
CA VAL A 29 -1.55 6.25 13.13
C VAL A 29 -1.07 6.05 11.69
N LEU A 30 -1.62 6.83 10.74
CA LEU A 30 -1.21 6.75 9.33
C LEU A 30 0.25 7.20 9.14
N GLU A 31 0.70 8.23 9.86
CA GLU A 31 2.10 8.66 9.85
C GLU A 31 3.02 7.60 10.48
N ALA A 32 2.57 6.95 11.55
CA ALA A 32 3.35 5.90 12.23
C ALA A 32 3.61 4.67 11.34
N VAL A 33 2.70 4.33 10.42
CA VAL A 33 2.92 3.22 9.45
C VAL A 33 3.70 3.65 8.20
N GLY A 34 3.95 4.95 8.01
CA GLY A 34 4.70 5.48 6.86
C GLY A 34 6.06 4.81 6.62
N PRO A 35 6.94 4.65 7.64
CA PRO A 35 8.26 4.04 7.46
C PRO A 35 8.23 2.63 6.88
N ILE A 36 7.28 1.78 7.31
CA ILE A 36 7.16 0.41 6.78
C ILE A 36 6.58 0.41 5.36
N ILE A 37 5.64 1.32 5.07
CA ILE A 37 5.12 1.49 3.71
C ILE A 37 6.28 1.86 2.77
N PHE A 38 7.09 2.87 3.09
CA PHE A 38 8.25 3.24 2.28
C PHE A 38 9.25 2.10 2.09
N LEU A 39 9.50 1.30 3.13
CA LEU A 39 10.37 0.13 3.03
C LEU A 39 9.80 -0.92 2.07
N SER A 40 8.51 -1.21 2.17
CA SER A 40 7.84 -2.22 1.35
C SER A 40 7.83 -1.89 -0.15
N THR A 41 7.98 -0.61 -0.48
CA THR A 41 7.98 -0.14 -1.87
C THR A 41 9.37 -0.11 -2.50
N ASP A 42 10.42 -0.13 -1.69
CA ASP A 42 11.82 -0.12 -2.14
C ASP A 42 12.34 -1.56 -2.34
N THR A 43 12.03 -2.14 -3.50
CA THR A 43 12.47 -3.48 -3.92
C THR A 43 14.00 -3.66 -3.84
N LYS A 44 14.76 -2.59 -4.15
CA LYS A 44 16.23 -2.60 -4.10
C LYS A 44 16.71 -2.71 -2.67
N LYS A 45 16.13 -1.93 -1.75
CA LYS A 45 16.46 -2.01 -0.32
C LYS A 45 16.03 -3.34 0.28
N LEU A 46 14.84 -3.84 -0.07
CA LEU A 46 14.37 -5.17 0.35
C LEU A 46 15.38 -6.27 -0.03
N ARG A 47 15.89 -6.22 -1.25
CA ARG A 47 16.91 -7.13 -1.78
C ARG A 47 18.27 -6.95 -1.11
N ASN A 48 18.78 -5.72 -1.05
CA ASN A 48 20.15 -5.41 -0.61
C ASN A 48 20.36 -5.66 0.88
N GLU A 49 19.33 -5.45 1.68
CA GLU A 49 19.33 -5.71 3.12
C GLU A 49 18.85 -7.15 3.45
N GLY A 50 18.55 -7.96 2.44
CA GLY A 50 18.22 -9.38 2.62
C GLY A 50 16.99 -9.66 3.48
N PHE A 51 16.02 -8.74 3.55
CA PHE A 51 14.86 -8.85 4.45
C PHE A 51 14.00 -10.10 4.20
N LEU A 52 14.03 -10.62 2.98
CA LEU A 52 13.32 -11.84 2.58
C LEU A 52 14.29 -12.95 2.17
N SER A 53 15.59 -12.81 2.42
CA SER A 53 16.57 -13.79 1.98
C SER A 53 16.93 -14.75 3.12
N PRO A 54 16.84 -16.09 2.91
CA PRO A 54 17.41 -17.05 3.85
C PRO A 54 18.94 -17.00 3.90
N PHE A 55 19.59 -16.39 2.89
CA PHE A 55 21.03 -16.13 2.85
C PHE A 55 21.27 -14.62 2.80
N HIS A 56 21.67 -14.01 3.91
CA HIS A 56 21.87 -12.56 3.93
C HIS A 56 22.98 -12.16 2.94
N PRO A 57 22.74 -11.23 1.98
CA PRO A 57 23.69 -10.90 0.91
C PRO A 57 25.08 -10.48 1.40
N ARG A 58 25.14 -9.88 2.60
CA ARG A 58 26.40 -9.44 3.24
C ARG A 58 26.95 -10.42 4.28
N TYR A 59 26.13 -11.35 4.78
CA TYR A 59 26.46 -12.21 5.91
C TYR A 59 25.92 -13.64 5.67
N PRO A 60 26.47 -14.36 4.68
CA PRO A 60 25.93 -15.65 4.26
C PRO A 60 26.00 -16.74 5.36
N ASP A 61 26.88 -16.56 6.35
CA ASP A 61 27.02 -17.48 7.49
C ASP A 61 25.91 -17.31 8.53
N ILE A 62 25.14 -16.21 8.47
CA ILE A 62 24.00 -15.97 9.36
C ILE A 62 22.74 -16.58 8.74
N LEU A 63 22.41 -17.78 9.21
CA LEU A 63 21.28 -18.58 8.70
C LEU A 63 20.00 -18.48 9.55
N THR A 64 20.05 -17.73 10.66
CA THR A 64 18.93 -17.56 11.59
C THR A 64 18.63 -16.09 11.80
N ASN A 65 17.35 -15.72 11.83
CA ASN A 65 16.90 -14.33 12.02
C ASN A 65 17.56 -13.38 11.01
N SER A 66 17.66 -13.77 9.74
CA SER A 66 18.29 -12.94 8.70
C SER A 66 17.62 -11.58 8.54
N ALA A 67 16.34 -11.47 8.91
CA ALA A 67 15.62 -10.22 9.14
C ALA A 67 15.29 -10.00 10.62
N HIS A 68 15.36 -8.75 11.07
CA HIS A 68 14.92 -8.38 12.42
C HIS A 68 13.43 -8.75 12.62
N PRO A 69 13.06 -9.56 13.63
CA PRO A 69 11.70 -10.12 13.76
C PRO A 69 10.58 -9.08 13.72
N MET A 70 10.75 -7.93 14.38
CA MET A 70 9.76 -6.85 14.35
C MET A 70 9.53 -6.29 12.95
N ARG A 71 10.58 -6.12 12.14
CA ARG A 71 10.45 -5.61 10.77
C ARG A 71 9.77 -6.63 9.86
N ALA A 72 10.06 -7.92 10.06
CA ALA A 72 9.38 -8.99 9.36
C ALA A 72 7.87 -8.98 9.70
N GLN A 73 7.52 -8.88 10.97
CA GLN A 73 6.13 -8.74 11.39
C GLN A 73 5.44 -7.51 10.78
N ASP A 74 6.13 -6.37 10.71
CA ASP A 74 5.59 -5.16 10.07
C ASP A 74 5.36 -5.37 8.56
N LEU A 75 6.31 -6.02 7.87
CA LEU A 75 6.15 -6.37 6.44
C LEU A 75 4.99 -7.33 6.22
N ALA A 76 4.75 -8.27 7.15
CA ALA A 76 3.62 -9.19 7.06
C ALA A 76 2.25 -8.47 7.16
N ASN A 77 2.19 -7.29 7.77
CA ASN A 77 0.96 -6.50 7.93
C ASN A 77 0.84 -5.35 6.93
N VAL A 78 1.79 -5.19 5.99
CA VAL A 78 1.87 -3.98 5.16
C VAL A 78 0.66 -3.80 4.24
N THR A 79 -0.01 -4.87 3.83
CA THR A 79 -1.24 -4.79 3.04
C THR A 79 -2.32 -4.04 3.81
N SER A 80 -2.55 -4.39 5.08
CA SER A 80 -3.50 -3.68 5.93
C SER A 80 -3.09 -2.23 6.15
N TYR A 81 -1.78 -1.96 6.34
CA TYR A 81 -1.30 -0.57 6.49
C TYR A 81 -1.54 0.28 5.24
N ARG A 82 -1.38 -0.29 4.04
CA ARG A 82 -1.71 0.39 2.78
C ARG A 82 -3.20 0.68 2.68
N GLU A 83 -4.06 -0.27 3.01
CA GLU A 83 -5.51 -0.08 3.05
C GLU A 83 -5.92 0.99 4.06
N TRP A 84 -5.29 1.01 5.25
CA TRP A 84 -5.53 2.05 6.26
C TRP A 84 -5.17 3.44 5.74
N VAL A 85 -4.07 3.58 5.00
CA VAL A 85 -3.68 4.85 4.37
C VAL A 85 -4.69 5.29 3.32
N LEU A 86 -5.12 4.38 2.44
CA LEU A 86 -6.09 4.71 1.38
C LEU A 86 -7.48 5.06 1.95
N LEU A 87 -7.98 4.27 2.90
CA LEU A 87 -9.28 4.54 3.53
C LEU A 87 -9.21 5.74 4.48
N GLY A 88 -8.15 5.81 5.29
CA GLY A 88 -7.97 6.83 6.30
C GLY A 88 -7.90 8.23 5.71
N TYR A 89 -7.12 8.45 4.65
CA TYR A 89 -7.09 9.75 3.98
C TYR A 89 -8.32 10.01 3.09
N LEU A 90 -9.06 8.97 2.69
CA LEU A 90 -10.35 9.15 2.02
C LEU A 90 -11.41 9.70 2.98
N VAL A 91 -11.43 9.24 4.24
CA VAL A 91 -12.42 9.66 5.25
C VAL A 91 -11.97 10.84 6.12
N CYS A 92 -10.66 11.05 6.26
CA CYS A 92 -10.06 12.15 7.02
C CYS A 92 -9.14 12.98 6.10
N PRO A 93 -9.70 13.74 5.14
CA PRO A 93 -8.92 14.43 4.11
C PRO A 93 -8.02 15.54 4.65
N ASP A 94 -8.38 16.17 5.78
CA ASP A 94 -7.58 17.23 6.39
C ASP A 94 -6.24 16.70 6.94
N GLU A 95 -6.16 15.42 7.27
CA GLU A 95 -4.90 14.80 7.73
C GLU A 95 -3.85 14.70 6.62
N LEU A 96 -4.24 14.82 5.34
CA LEU A 96 -3.26 14.93 4.23
C LEU A 96 -2.47 16.25 4.27
N LEU A 97 -2.96 17.25 5.00
CA LEU A 97 -2.29 18.56 5.13
C LEU A 97 -1.17 18.56 6.17
N ARG A 98 -0.88 17.42 6.79
CA ARG A 98 0.33 17.25 7.60
C ARG A 98 1.56 17.11 6.71
N VAL A 99 2.72 17.48 7.25
CA VAL A 99 3.97 17.66 6.49
C VAL A 99 4.40 16.39 5.74
N THR A 100 4.29 15.20 6.35
CA THR A 100 4.77 13.93 5.77
C THR A 100 3.64 13.04 5.24
N SER A 101 2.39 13.39 5.53
CA SER A 101 1.23 12.55 5.21
C SER A 101 1.01 12.38 3.72
N ILE A 102 1.28 13.43 2.93
CA ILE A 102 1.16 13.35 1.47
C ILE A 102 2.17 12.38 0.85
N ASP A 103 3.38 12.30 1.37
CA ASP A 103 4.41 11.39 0.81
C ASP A 103 3.98 9.92 1.00
N VAL A 104 3.43 9.59 2.16
CA VAL A 104 2.89 8.26 2.46
C VAL A 104 1.70 7.95 1.55
N ALA A 105 0.73 8.86 1.45
CA ALA A 105 -0.45 8.69 0.61
C ALA A 105 -0.08 8.48 -0.86
N MET A 106 0.90 9.23 -1.36
CA MET A 106 1.29 9.22 -2.77
C MET A 106 1.99 7.95 -3.20
N VAL A 107 2.73 7.31 -2.29
CA VAL A 107 3.29 5.98 -2.54
C VAL A 107 2.17 4.97 -2.80
N VAL A 108 1.14 4.95 -1.94
CA VAL A 108 0.07 3.95 -2.06
C VAL A 108 -0.91 4.28 -3.19
N LEU A 109 -1.24 5.57 -3.40
CA LEU A 109 -2.10 6.02 -4.49
C LEU A 109 -1.48 5.74 -5.87
N LYS A 110 -0.16 5.88 -6.03
CA LYS A 110 0.50 5.62 -7.32
C LYS A 110 0.50 4.13 -7.70
N GLU A 111 0.31 3.24 -6.73
CA GLU A 111 0.39 1.79 -6.93
C GLU A 111 -0.97 1.13 -7.16
N ASN A 112 -2.07 1.83 -6.89
CA ASN A 112 -3.40 1.24 -6.92
C ASN A 112 -4.35 2.08 -7.78
N LEU A 113 -5.21 1.42 -8.53
CA LEU A 113 -6.30 2.07 -9.26
C LEU A 113 -7.67 1.85 -8.61
N VAL A 114 -7.79 0.73 -7.91
CA VAL A 114 -9.02 0.32 -7.24
C VAL A 114 -8.76 0.17 -5.75
N LEU A 115 -9.81 0.36 -4.96
CA LEU A 115 -9.83 0.04 -3.54
C LEU A 115 -10.81 -1.11 -3.33
N PRO A 116 -10.34 -2.32 -2.99
CA PRO A 116 -11.24 -3.44 -2.73
C PRO A 116 -12.06 -3.17 -1.47
N LEU A 117 -13.37 -3.40 -1.55
CA LEU A 117 -14.27 -3.32 -0.41
C LEU A 117 -14.50 -4.71 0.17
N PHE A 118 -14.93 -5.64 -0.68
CA PHE A 118 -15.17 -7.01 -0.28
C PHE A 118 -15.10 -7.93 -1.49
N ARG A 119 -14.17 -8.89 -1.46
CA ARG A 119 -13.93 -9.83 -2.56
C ARG A 119 -13.61 -9.09 -3.87
N ASP A 120 -14.49 -9.19 -4.86
CA ASP A 120 -14.44 -8.59 -6.18
C ASP A 120 -15.15 -7.24 -6.27
N GLU A 121 -15.85 -6.82 -5.21
CA GLU A 121 -16.43 -5.48 -5.13
C GLU A 121 -15.34 -4.47 -4.79
N TYR A 122 -15.21 -3.43 -5.63
CA TYR A 122 -14.22 -2.37 -5.48
C TYR A 122 -14.78 -1.01 -5.86
N ILE A 123 -14.11 0.05 -5.43
CA ILE A 123 -14.35 1.42 -5.90
C ILE A 123 -13.16 1.94 -6.69
N LEU A 124 -13.44 2.84 -7.64
CA LEU A 124 -12.39 3.53 -8.40
C LEU A 124 -11.70 4.54 -7.50
N LEU A 125 -10.47 4.21 -7.08
CA LEU A 125 -9.75 4.89 -6.01
C LEU A 125 -9.57 6.38 -6.31
N HIS A 126 -8.99 6.69 -7.47
CA HIS A 126 -8.70 8.06 -7.84
C HIS A 126 -9.96 8.90 -8.05
N GLU A 127 -11.05 8.32 -8.57
CA GLU A 127 -12.30 9.05 -8.76
C GLU A 127 -12.92 9.45 -7.42
N ASN A 128 -12.85 8.58 -6.42
CA ASN A 128 -13.30 8.87 -5.07
C ASN A 128 -12.44 9.95 -4.41
N TYR A 129 -11.11 9.89 -4.55
CA TYR A 129 -10.23 10.96 -4.06
C TYR A 129 -10.51 12.31 -4.73
N GLN A 130 -10.73 12.32 -6.05
CA GLN A 130 -11.11 13.52 -6.79
C GLN A 130 -12.47 14.08 -6.37
N HIS A 131 -13.42 13.22 -6.03
CA HIS A 131 -14.78 13.63 -5.67
C HIS A 131 -14.92 14.04 -4.20
N TYR A 132 -14.27 13.35 -3.27
CA TYR A 132 -14.48 13.55 -1.82
C TYR A 132 -13.30 14.24 -1.12
N VAL A 133 -12.06 14.01 -1.54
CA VAL A 133 -10.86 14.53 -0.86
C VAL A 133 -10.43 15.87 -1.44
N LEU A 134 -10.32 15.97 -2.78
CA LEU A 134 -9.84 17.18 -3.44
C LEU A 134 -10.66 18.44 -3.10
N PRO A 135 -12.02 18.40 -3.04
CA PRO A 135 -12.79 19.59 -2.66
C PRO A 135 -12.47 20.11 -1.26
N LYS A 136 -12.20 19.22 -0.30
CA LYS A 136 -11.82 19.58 1.08
C LYS A 136 -10.45 20.22 1.12
N VAL A 137 -9.47 19.66 0.41
CA VAL A 137 -8.13 20.27 0.26
C VAL A 137 -8.22 21.67 -0.37
N LEU A 138 -9.08 21.85 -1.39
CA LEU A 138 -9.30 23.15 -2.03
C LEU A 138 -9.95 24.17 -1.10
N GLU A 139 -10.89 23.74 -0.24
CA GLU A 139 -11.48 24.56 0.81
C GLU A 139 -10.41 25.03 1.80
N SER A 140 -9.61 24.11 2.34
CA SER A 140 -8.51 24.42 3.27
C SER A 140 -7.47 25.35 2.65
N LYS A 141 -7.12 25.16 1.36
CA LYS A 141 -6.26 26.08 0.60
C LYS A 141 -6.84 27.49 0.49
N ARG A 142 -8.15 27.62 0.23
CA ARG A 142 -8.84 28.93 0.13
C ARG A 142 -8.85 29.64 1.48
N MET A 143 -9.14 28.92 2.56
CA MET A 143 -9.11 29.43 3.93
C MET A 143 -7.72 29.94 4.29
N ALA A 144 -6.68 29.12 4.08
CA ALA A 144 -5.29 29.51 4.32
C ALA A 144 -4.90 30.75 3.49
N LYS A 145 -5.32 30.84 2.22
CA LYS A 145 -5.07 32.01 1.36
C LYS A 145 -5.64 33.31 1.94
N SER A 146 -6.84 33.27 2.53
CA SER A 146 -7.43 34.43 3.21
C SER A 146 -6.75 34.76 4.55
N GLY A 147 -6.20 33.76 5.24
CA GLY A 147 -5.43 33.92 6.48
C GLY A 147 -4.02 34.48 6.29
N ARG A 148 -3.43 34.34 5.09
CA ARG A 148 -2.08 34.84 4.74
C ARG A 148 -1.86 36.32 5.04
N THR A 149 -2.90 37.12 5.00
CA THR A 149 -2.81 38.55 5.31
C THR A 149 -2.45 38.79 6.79
N LYS A 150 -2.39 37.75 7.65
CA LYS A 150 -2.23 37.87 9.10
C LYS A 150 -1.11 37.04 9.77
N GLN A 151 -0.50 35.99 9.18
CA GLN A 151 0.47 35.13 9.90
C GLN A 151 1.32 34.19 9.02
N LYS A 152 2.51 33.79 9.52
CA LYS A 152 3.44 32.81 8.90
C LYS A 152 2.88 31.37 8.83
N GLU A 153 2.03 30.97 9.77
CA GLU A 153 1.42 29.63 9.79
C GLU A 153 0.49 29.41 8.59
N ALA A 154 -0.31 30.43 8.24
CA ALA A 154 -1.18 30.40 7.07
C ALA A 154 -0.42 30.27 5.74
N ASP A 155 0.83 30.75 5.67
CA ASP A 155 1.68 30.55 4.49
C ASP A 155 2.11 29.11 4.31
N MET A 156 2.46 28.44 5.42
CA MET A 156 2.86 27.03 5.43
C MET A 156 1.68 26.13 5.04
N GLU A 157 0.53 26.31 5.68
CA GLU A 157 -0.70 25.56 5.38
C GLU A 157 -1.11 25.70 3.91
N TYR A 158 -1.05 26.92 3.36
CA TYR A 158 -1.35 27.13 1.94
C TYR A 158 -0.38 26.36 1.04
N ASN A 159 0.92 26.36 1.36
CA ASN A 159 1.92 25.70 0.54
C ASN A 159 1.73 24.18 0.56
N ILE A 160 1.42 23.60 1.71
CA ILE A 160 1.09 22.17 1.83
C ILE A 160 -0.19 21.86 1.05
N ALA A 161 -1.27 22.60 1.26
CA ALA A 161 -2.53 22.36 0.55
C ALA A 161 -2.37 22.49 -0.98
N LYS A 162 -1.55 23.44 -1.44
CA LYS A 162 -1.19 23.58 -2.87
C LYS A 162 -0.41 22.37 -3.39
N GLN A 163 0.51 21.82 -2.59
CA GLN A 163 1.25 20.60 -2.95
C GLN A 163 0.32 19.40 -3.03
N VAL A 164 -0.54 19.19 -2.03
CA VAL A 164 -1.52 18.09 -1.98
C VAL A 164 -2.46 18.14 -3.19
N GLU A 165 -3.03 19.32 -3.49
CA GLU A 165 -3.89 19.51 -4.67
C GLU A 165 -3.18 19.08 -5.97
N LYS A 166 -1.94 19.54 -6.17
CA LYS A 166 -1.15 19.19 -7.35
C LYS A 166 -0.96 17.67 -7.43
N MET A 167 -0.51 17.06 -6.35
CA MET A 167 -0.18 15.64 -6.31
C MET A 167 -1.43 14.77 -6.54
N LEU A 168 -2.56 15.09 -5.90
CA LEU A 168 -3.84 14.37 -6.11
C LEU A 168 -4.36 14.49 -7.54
N THR A 169 -4.11 15.61 -8.22
CA THR A 169 -4.52 15.84 -9.62
C THR A 169 -3.68 15.01 -10.59
N GLU A 170 -2.38 14.84 -10.32
CA GLU A 170 -1.45 14.16 -11.20
C GLU A 170 -1.37 12.64 -10.95
N VAL A 171 -1.70 12.17 -9.73
CA VAL A 171 -1.42 10.78 -9.30
C VAL A 171 -2.13 9.73 -10.14
N HIS A 172 -3.34 10.01 -10.65
CA HIS A 172 -4.09 9.04 -11.45
C HIS A 172 -3.34 8.70 -12.75
N GLU A 173 -2.88 9.72 -13.49
CA GLU A 173 -2.09 9.48 -14.71
C GLU A 173 -0.75 8.82 -14.39
N GLN A 174 -0.14 9.14 -13.25
CA GLN A 174 1.08 8.46 -12.81
C GLN A 174 0.84 6.97 -12.50
N ALA A 175 -0.27 6.64 -11.85
CA ALA A 175 -0.64 5.26 -11.53
C ALA A 175 -0.90 4.46 -12.81
N LEU A 176 -1.65 5.02 -13.77
CA LEU A 176 -1.91 4.38 -15.07
C LEU A 176 -0.64 4.00 -15.83
N VAL A 177 0.44 4.75 -15.66
CA VAL A 177 1.72 4.49 -16.34
C VAL A 177 2.64 3.58 -15.52
N ALA A 178 2.66 3.71 -14.20
CA ALA A 178 3.71 3.13 -13.37
C ALA A 178 3.30 1.89 -12.55
N CYS A 179 2.00 1.72 -12.24
CA CYS A 179 1.58 0.72 -11.25
C CYS A 179 1.98 -0.71 -11.66
N ASP A 180 1.73 -1.13 -12.90
CA ASP A 180 2.10 -2.48 -13.35
C ASP A 180 3.61 -2.72 -13.27
N ALA A 181 4.43 -1.77 -13.73
CA ALA A 181 5.89 -1.90 -13.66
C ALA A 181 6.39 -2.06 -12.21
N ILE A 182 5.82 -1.30 -11.27
CA ILE A 182 6.15 -1.39 -9.84
C ILE A 182 5.80 -2.78 -9.29
N HIS A 183 4.59 -3.25 -9.57
CA HIS A 183 4.11 -4.54 -9.10
C HIS A 183 4.83 -5.72 -9.76
N HIS A 184 5.14 -5.62 -11.05
CA HIS A 184 5.92 -6.62 -11.76
C HIS A 184 7.34 -6.78 -11.18
N GLU A 185 8.01 -5.69 -10.81
CA GLU A 185 9.31 -5.75 -10.15
C GLU A 185 9.23 -6.47 -8.78
N ARG A 186 8.15 -6.23 -8.01
CA ARG A 186 7.90 -6.93 -6.75
C ARG A 186 7.64 -8.42 -6.97
N ARG A 187 6.85 -8.78 -7.98
CA ARG A 187 6.61 -10.17 -8.35
C ARG A 187 7.91 -10.89 -8.72
N ILE A 188 8.82 -10.22 -9.44
CA ILE A 188 10.15 -10.77 -9.75
C ILE A 188 10.95 -11.03 -8.47
N LEU A 189 11.00 -10.06 -7.55
CA LEU A 189 11.69 -10.21 -6.26
C LEU A 189 11.10 -11.39 -5.47
N LEU A 190 9.79 -11.44 -5.32
CA LEU A 190 9.11 -12.46 -4.54
C LEU A 190 9.26 -13.85 -5.15
N LYS A 191 9.15 -13.98 -6.49
CA LYS A 191 9.45 -15.23 -7.20
C LYS A 191 10.84 -15.76 -6.84
N GLN A 192 11.85 -14.89 -6.81
CA GLN A 192 13.22 -15.27 -6.51
C GLN A 192 13.38 -15.69 -5.04
N GLU A 193 12.90 -14.87 -4.10
CA GLU A 193 13.11 -15.11 -2.67
C GLU A 193 12.24 -16.27 -2.15
N VAL A 194 10.98 -16.38 -2.56
CA VAL A 194 10.12 -17.53 -2.23
C VAL A 194 10.72 -18.82 -2.79
N GLY A 195 11.20 -18.82 -4.04
CA GLY A 195 11.87 -19.98 -4.63
C GLY A 195 13.12 -20.42 -3.84
N ARG A 196 13.94 -19.45 -3.39
CA ARG A 196 15.10 -19.73 -2.53
C ARG A 196 14.70 -20.29 -1.17
N MET A 197 13.68 -19.72 -0.53
CA MET A 197 13.17 -20.21 0.75
C MET A 197 12.69 -21.66 0.65
N VAL A 198 11.95 -22.01 -0.41
CA VAL A 198 11.46 -23.38 -0.63
C VAL A 198 12.61 -24.37 -0.67
N LEU A 199 13.64 -24.10 -1.48
CA LEU A 199 14.82 -24.96 -1.57
C LEU A 199 15.53 -25.06 -0.22
N PHE A 200 15.82 -23.91 0.39
CA PHE A 200 16.57 -23.82 1.64
C PHE A 200 15.92 -24.57 2.81
N PHE A 201 14.62 -24.37 3.03
CA PHE A 201 13.90 -25.01 4.13
C PHE A 201 13.52 -26.47 3.83
N THR A 202 13.57 -26.89 2.57
CA THR A 202 13.49 -28.31 2.22
C THR A 202 14.78 -29.03 2.62
N ASP A 203 15.93 -28.42 2.33
CA ASP A 203 17.25 -28.98 2.65
C ASP A 203 17.58 -28.90 4.15
N GLN A 204 17.18 -27.81 4.83
CA GLN A 204 17.42 -27.58 6.25
C GLN A 204 16.14 -27.17 7.00
N PRO A 205 15.22 -28.11 7.28
CA PRO A 205 13.95 -27.80 7.92
C PRO A 205 14.07 -27.20 9.33
N SER A 206 15.14 -27.51 10.07
CA SER A 206 15.39 -26.98 11.41
C SER A 206 15.57 -25.45 11.43
N LEU A 207 15.95 -24.86 10.30
CA LEU A 207 16.10 -23.41 10.15
C LEU A 207 14.77 -22.70 9.87
N LEU A 208 13.67 -23.42 9.69
CA LEU A 208 12.36 -22.83 9.45
C LEU A 208 11.84 -22.06 10.67
N ALA A 209 11.88 -22.68 11.86
CA ALA A 209 11.41 -22.07 13.10
C ALA A 209 12.11 -20.73 13.43
N PRO A 210 13.46 -20.63 13.42
CA PRO A 210 14.14 -19.36 13.68
C PRO A 210 13.96 -18.31 12.58
N ASN A 211 13.40 -18.65 11.41
CA ASN A 211 13.16 -17.72 10.32
C ASN A 211 11.67 -17.57 9.98
N ILE A 212 10.77 -18.04 10.85
CA ILE A 212 9.34 -18.12 10.54
C ILE A 212 8.70 -16.75 10.25
N GLN A 213 9.16 -15.70 10.91
CA GLN A 213 8.67 -14.33 10.68
C GLN A 213 9.00 -13.86 9.25
N MET A 214 10.19 -14.17 8.75
CA MET A 214 10.58 -13.87 7.36
C MET A 214 9.71 -14.65 6.37
N VAL A 215 9.41 -15.92 6.66
CA VAL A 215 8.51 -16.74 5.83
C VAL A 215 7.11 -16.15 5.78
N PHE A 216 6.55 -15.74 6.92
CA PHE A 216 5.24 -15.07 6.95
C PHE A 216 5.24 -13.72 6.22
N SER A 217 6.33 -12.96 6.31
CA SER A 217 6.49 -11.72 5.55
C SER A 217 6.45 -11.97 4.04
N ALA A 218 7.20 -12.98 3.57
CA ALA A 218 7.24 -13.32 2.16
C ALA A 218 5.90 -13.85 1.65
N LEU A 219 5.20 -14.67 2.44
CA LEU A 219 3.86 -15.16 2.10
C LEU A 219 2.83 -14.03 2.03
N ALA A 220 2.87 -13.08 2.96
CA ALA A 220 1.97 -11.92 2.96
C ALA A 220 2.20 -11.00 1.75
N LEU A 221 3.47 -10.68 1.44
CA LEU A 221 3.81 -9.88 0.26
C LEU A 221 3.46 -10.60 -1.05
N ALA A 222 3.70 -11.92 -1.12
CA ALA A 222 3.30 -12.74 -2.26
C ALA A 222 1.78 -12.76 -2.46
N GLN A 223 1.01 -12.92 -1.38
CA GLN A 223 -0.45 -12.83 -1.43
C GLN A 223 -0.90 -11.45 -1.92
N CYS A 224 -0.31 -10.37 -1.40
CA CYS A 224 -0.63 -9.00 -1.81
C CYS A 224 -0.46 -8.80 -3.32
N GLU A 225 0.66 -9.26 -3.90
CA GLU A 225 0.93 -9.10 -5.32
C GLU A 225 0.00 -9.96 -6.21
N VAL A 226 -0.32 -11.19 -5.77
CA VAL A 226 -1.28 -12.05 -6.47
C VAL A 226 -2.68 -11.43 -6.48
N VAL A 227 -3.13 -10.94 -5.32
CA VAL A 227 -4.44 -10.30 -5.19
C VAL A 227 -4.50 -9.02 -6.02
N TRP A 228 -3.47 -8.17 -5.94
CA TRP A 228 -3.39 -6.94 -6.73
C TRP A 228 -3.49 -7.23 -8.23
N TYR A 229 -2.76 -8.23 -8.72
CA TYR A 229 -2.79 -8.63 -10.14
C TYR A 229 -4.21 -8.96 -10.60
N PHE A 230 -4.90 -9.86 -9.90
CA PHE A 230 -6.26 -10.26 -10.29
C PHE A 230 -7.30 -9.16 -10.14
N GLN A 231 -7.07 -8.20 -9.23
CA GLN A 231 -7.95 -7.03 -9.07
C GLN A 231 -7.76 -5.97 -10.16
N HIS A 232 -6.57 -5.89 -10.76
CA HIS A 232 -6.22 -4.81 -11.69
C HIS A 232 -6.21 -5.25 -13.16
N VAL A 233 -6.08 -6.55 -13.46
CA VAL A 233 -6.17 -7.06 -14.83
C VAL A 233 -7.55 -6.72 -15.41
N GLY A 234 -7.56 -6.04 -16.56
CA GLY A 234 -8.78 -5.65 -17.26
C GLY A 234 -9.51 -4.43 -16.68
N ILE A 235 -8.96 -3.76 -15.66
CA ILE A 235 -9.53 -2.52 -15.15
C ILE A 235 -9.33 -1.39 -16.18
N ALA A 236 -10.45 -0.81 -16.62
CA ALA A 236 -10.48 0.39 -17.44
C ALA A 236 -10.72 1.64 -16.57
N SER A 237 -9.95 2.71 -16.81
CA SER A 237 -10.20 4.00 -16.15
C SER A 237 -11.32 4.76 -16.87
N SER A 238 -12.39 5.13 -16.15
CA SER A 238 -13.56 5.80 -16.74
C SER A 238 -13.28 7.24 -17.19
N LYS A 239 -12.23 7.87 -16.65
CA LYS A 239 -11.87 9.29 -16.89
C LYS A 239 -10.59 9.52 -17.67
N SER A 240 -9.92 8.48 -18.16
CA SER A 240 -8.82 8.72 -19.09
C SER A 240 -9.38 9.45 -20.31
N THR A 241 -8.89 10.64 -20.60
CA THR A 241 -9.19 11.43 -21.82
C THR A 241 -8.89 10.65 -23.12
N ARG A 242 -8.33 9.43 -23.01
CA ARG A 242 -8.01 8.50 -24.09
C ARG A 242 -8.46 7.05 -23.83
N GLY A 243 -9.30 6.77 -22.82
CA GLY A 243 -9.70 5.39 -22.50
C GLY A 243 -8.52 4.45 -22.19
N ARG A 244 -7.43 4.99 -21.62
CA ARG A 244 -6.24 4.21 -21.28
C ARG A 244 -6.58 3.20 -20.19
N THR A 245 -6.49 1.93 -20.56
CA THR A 245 -6.38 0.81 -19.64
C THR A 245 -4.93 0.68 -19.19
N VAL A 246 -4.71 0.14 -17.99
CA VAL A 246 -3.36 -0.34 -17.64
C VAL A 246 -3.11 -1.60 -18.45
N ASP A 247 -1.99 -1.61 -19.17
CA ASP A 247 -1.57 -2.73 -19.99
C ASP A 247 -0.87 -3.78 -19.11
N ILE A 248 -1.68 -4.55 -18.38
CA ILE A 248 -1.19 -5.64 -17.53
C ILE A 248 -1.09 -6.91 -18.38
N ASP A 249 0.08 -7.52 -18.39
CA ASP A 249 0.30 -8.81 -19.06
C ASP A 249 -0.54 -9.92 -18.41
N ALA A 250 -1.62 -10.30 -19.08
CA ALA A 250 -2.51 -11.41 -18.67
C ALA A 250 -1.78 -12.77 -18.66
N THR A 251 -0.59 -12.85 -19.24
CA THR A 251 0.23 -14.06 -19.32
C THR A 251 1.45 -14.04 -18.41
N ASP A 252 1.53 -13.09 -17.46
CA ASP A 252 2.68 -12.94 -16.56
C ASP A 252 3.02 -14.27 -15.87
N PRO A 253 4.14 -14.92 -16.24
CA PRO A 253 4.46 -16.24 -15.73
C PRO A 253 4.84 -16.20 -14.25
N THR A 254 5.19 -15.04 -13.69
CA THR A 254 5.59 -14.91 -12.29
C THR A 254 4.48 -15.30 -11.33
N ILE A 255 3.20 -15.10 -11.71
CA ILE A 255 2.04 -15.45 -10.89
C ILE A 255 2.03 -16.95 -10.57
N GLY A 256 2.20 -17.80 -11.58
CA GLY A 256 2.23 -19.25 -11.40
C GLY A 256 3.38 -19.71 -10.49
N PHE A 257 4.58 -19.13 -10.67
CA PHE A 257 5.74 -19.43 -9.82
C PHE A 257 5.52 -19.02 -8.36
N ILE A 258 4.92 -17.85 -8.13
CA ILE A 258 4.64 -17.35 -6.79
C ILE A 258 3.62 -18.27 -6.10
N LEU A 259 2.53 -18.63 -6.78
CA LEU A 259 1.50 -19.52 -6.24
C LEU A 259 2.04 -20.90 -5.87
N ASP A 260 2.84 -21.52 -6.75
CA ASP A 260 3.50 -22.81 -6.47
C ASP A 260 4.45 -22.70 -5.26
N GLY A 261 5.27 -21.64 -5.23
CA GLY A 261 6.18 -21.37 -4.13
C GLY A 261 5.47 -21.16 -2.79
N MET A 262 4.40 -20.38 -2.77
CA MET A 262 3.54 -20.19 -1.60
C MET A 262 2.97 -21.52 -1.11
N GLY A 263 2.46 -22.36 -2.02
CA GLY A 263 1.93 -23.68 -1.70
C GLY A 263 2.98 -24.58 -1.03
N LYS A 264 4.20 -24.61 -1.58
CA LYS A 264 5.32 -25.38 -1.02
C LYS A 264 5.76 -24.87 0.35
N LEU A 265 5.89 -23.55 0.53
CA LEU A 265 6.22 -22.96 1.84
C LEU A 265 5.15 -23.28 2.89
N CYS A 266 3.87 -23.15 2.54
CA CYS A 266 2.77 -23.53 3.44
C CYS A 266 2.84 -25.01 3.85
N CYS A 267 3.16 -25.92 2.92
CA CYS A 267 3.37 -27.33 3.24
C CYS A 267 4.55 -27.55 4.20
N LEU A 268 5.67 -26.85 4.01
CA LEU A 268 6.82 -26.93 4.92
C LEU A 268 6.46 -26.43 6.32
N VAL A 269 5.77 -25.29 6.44
CA VAL A 269 5.31 -24.76 7.73
C VAL A 269 4.38 -25.75 8.44
N ARG A 270 3.38 -26.29 7.74
CA ARG A 270 2.46 -27.29 8.32
C ARG A 270 3.16 -28.58 8.74
N LYS A 271 4.26 -28.95 8.09
CA LYS A 271 4.98 -30.20 8.37
C LYS A 271 5.93 -30.07 9.57
N TYR A 272 6.54 -28.89 9.76
CA TYR A 272 7.66 -28.72 10.69
C TYR A 272 7.39 -27.74 11.84
N ILE A 273 6.29 -26.98 11.81
CA ILE A 273 5.94 -25.98 12.84
C ILE A 273 4.59 -26.27 13.51
N ALA A 274 3.63 -26.83 12.78
CA ALA A 274 2.32 -27.24 13.31
C ALA A 274 2.39 -28.67 13.88
#